data_AF-A0A7V9ASD9-F1
#
_entry.id   AF-A0A7V9ASD9-F1
#
_cell.length_a   1.000
_cell.length_b   1.000
_cell.length_c   1.000
_cell.angle_alpha   90.00
_cell.angle_beta   90.00
_cell.angle_gamma   90.00
#
_symmetry.space_group_name_H-M   'P 1'
#
loop_
_entity.id
_entity.type
_entity.pdbx_description
1 polymer ?
#
loop_
_entity_poly.entity_id
_entity_poly.type
_entity_poly.pdbx_seq_one_letter_code
_entity_poly.pdbx_strand_id
1 'polypeptide(L)' 'TVGEIDEDQVFYMTTRGIPRHDAVRTLVEGYFEEVVQRLHDEALKGIVRERIAAKLTAAEEQVVAFTAER' A
#
# COMPACT_ATOMS: atom_id res chain seq x y z
N THR A 1 16.65 1.69 -2.96
CA THR A 1 16.69 0.54 -2.04
C THR A 1 15.52 -0.36 -2.38
N VAL A 2 15.68 -1.68 -2.26
CA VAL A 2 14.54 -2.61 -2.26
C VAL A 2 14.05 -2.65 -0.82
N GLY A 3 12.79 -2.28 -0.59
CA GLY A 3 12.15 -2.36 0.72
C GLY A 3 11.24 -3.58 0.75
N GLU A 4 11.36 -4.41 1.78
CA GLU A 4 10.40 -5.46 2.06
C GLU A 4 9.26 -4.90 2.92
N ILE A 5 8.11 -5.57 2.90
CA ILE A 5 6.98 -5.22 3.77
C ILE A 5 7.33 -5.61 5.21
N ASP A 6 7.04 -4.72 6.15
CA ASP A 6 7.19 -4.99 7.57
C ASP A 6 6.10 -5.97 8.05
N GLU A 7 6.50 -7.22 8.28
CA GLU A 7 5.60 -8.29 8.72
C GLU A 7 5.02 -8.06 10.12
N ASP A 8 5.68 -7.30 11.00
CA ASP A 8 5.15 -6.99 12.32
C ASP A 8 3.95 -6.03 12.21
N GLN A 9 4.01 -5.09 11.26
CA GLN A 9 2.90 -4.21 10.96
C GLN A 9 1.73 -4.96 10.31
N VAL A 10 2.01 -5.86 9.37
CA VAL A 10 0.98 -6.72 8.78
C VAL A 10 0.33 -7.58 9.86
N PHE A 11 1.12 -8.22 10.72
CA PHE A 11 0.62 -9.01 11.84
C PHE A 11 -0.30 -8.15 12.73
N TYR A 12 0.15 -6.96 13.15
CA TYR A 12 -0.65 -6.06 13.97
C TYR A 12 -2.02 -5.76 13.34
N MET A 13 -2.05 -5.41 12.05
CA MET A 13 -3.30 -5.14 11.32
C MET A 13 -4.20 -6.37 11.25
N THR A 14 -3.64 -7.55 11.00
CA THR A 14 -4.44 -8.79 10.98
C THR A 14 -5.01 -9.17 12.34
N THR A 15 -4.32 -8.88 13.46
CA THR A 15 -4.89 -9.06 14.80
C THR A 15 -6.10 -8.16 15.08
N ARG A 16 -6.22 -7.04 14.34
CA ARG A 16 -7.36 -6.13 14.38
C ARG A 16 -8.50 -6.58 13.44
N GLY A 17 -8.38 -7.74 12.80
CA GLY A 17 -9.39 -8.28 11.88
C GLY A 17 -9.26 -7.78 10.44
N ILE A 18 -8.18 -7.09 10.09
CA ILE A 18 -7.94 -6.64 8.71
C ILE A 18 -7.36 -7.81 7.91
N PRO A 19 -7.94 -8.19 6.75
CA PRO A 19 -7.39 -9.24 5.90
C PRO A 19 -5.93 -8.94 5.50
N ARG A 20 -5.08 -9.97 5.41
CA ARG A 20 -3.63 -9.79 5.14
C ARG A 20 -3.36 -9.01 3.85
N HIS A 21 -4.09 -9.29 2.76
CA HIS A 21 -3.96 -8.56 1.50
C HIS A 21 -4.37 -7.08 1.63
N ASP A 22 -5.41 -6.80 2.41
CA ASP A 22 -5.84 -5.42 2.70
C ASP A 22 -4.80 -4.70 3.55
N ALA A 23 -4.24 -5.36 4.58
CA ALA A 23 -3.18 -4.82 5.42
C ALA A 23 -1.95 -4.45 4.58
N VAL A 24 -1.48 -5.38 3.75
CA VAL A 24 -0.37 -5.15 2.80
C VAL A 24 -0.66 -3.96 1.89
N ARG A 25 -1.86 -3.89 1.28
CA ARG A 25 -2.24 -2.78 0.41
C ARG A 25 -2.20 -1.45 1.17
N THR A 26 -2.79 -1.37 2.35
CA THR A 26 -2.81 -0.16 3.18
C THR A 26 -1.40 0.28 3.58
N LEU A 27 -0.50 -0.64 3.92
CA LEU A 27 0.89 -0.31 4.24
C LEU A 27 1.64 0.28 3.04
N VAL A 28 1.44 -0.30 1.85
CA VAL A 28 2.03 0.21 0.60
C VAL A 28 1.46 1.59 0.24
N GLU A 29 0.15 1.80 0.41
CA GLU A 29 -0.48 3.11 0.22
C GLU A 29 0.12 4.16 1.18
N GLY A 30 0.22 3.83 2.46
CA GLY A 30 0.80 4.69 3.48
C GLY A 30 2.26 5.06 3.20
N TYR A 31 3.03 4.12 2.67
CA TYR A 31 4.42 4.37 2.24
C TYR A 31 4.50 5.48 1.17
N PHE A 32 3.61 5.47 0.18
CA PHE A 32 3.61 6.51 -0.85
C PHE A 32 3.04 7.84 -0.37
N GLU A 33 2.13 7.82 0.62
CA GLU A 33 1.53 9.04 1.15
C GLU A 33 2.60 9.98 1.76
N GLU A 34 3.67 9.45 2.37
CA GLU A 34 4.81 10.27 2.85
C GLU A 34 5.49 11.08 1.73
N VAL A 35 5.49 10.56 0.50
CA VAL A 35 6.05 11.25 -0.66
C VAL A 35 5.03 12.21 -1.26
N VAL A 36 3.77 11.80 -1.37
CA VAL A 36 2.67 12.63 -1.88
C VAL A 36 2.50 13.90 -1.04
N GLN A 37 2.61 13.80 0.28
CA GLN A 37 2.46 14.94 1.19
C GLN A 37 3.56 16.00 1.03
N ARG A 38 4.70 15.67 0.41
CA ARG A 38 5.77 16.64 0.11
C ARG A 38 5.44 17.54 -1.09
N LEU A 39 4.43 17.18 -1.88
CA LEU A 39 3.94 18.04 -2.96
C LEU A 39 3.21 19.23 -2.35
N HIS A 40 3.41 20.43 -2.86
CA HIS A 40 2.69 21.62 -2.39
C HIS A 40 1.38 21.86 -3.15
N ASP A 41 1.26 21.33 -4.38
CA ASP A 41 0.10 21.50 -5.24
C ASP A 41 -0.94 20.40 -4.96
N GLU A 42 -2.11 20.80 -4.47
CA GLU A 42 -3.21 19.90 -4.12
C GLU A 42 -3.83 19.19 -5.33
N ALA A 43 -3.88 19.84 -6.50
CA ALA A 43 -4.37 19.21 -7.72
C ALA A 43 -3.40 18.11 -8.17
N LEU A 44 -2.09 18.37 -8.08
CA LEU A 44 -1.07 17.38 -8.37
C LEU A 44 -1.13 16.21 -7.38
N LYS A 45 -1.36 16.45 -6.09
CA LYS A 45 -1.58 15.36 -5.10
C LYS A 45 -2.72 14.45 -5.53
N GLY A 46 -3.85 15.02 -5.96
CA GLY A 46 -5.02 14.27 -6.45
C GLY A 46 -4.64 13.34 -7.61
N ILE A 47 -3.98 13.88 -8.63
CA ILE A 47 -3.52 13.13 -9.81
C ILE A 47 -2.58 11.98 -9.41
N VAL A 48 -1.62 12.26 -8.52
CA VAL A 48 -0.66 11.25 -8.08
C VAL A 48 -1.34 10.15 -7.27
N ARG A 49 -2.26 10.49 -6.36
CA ARG A 49 -3.04 9.50 -5.59
C ARG A 49 -3.87 8.61 -6.50
N GLU A 50 -4.58 9.19 -7.47
CA GLU A 50 -5.34 8.41 -8.47
C GLU A 50 -4.44 7.45 -9.25
N ARG A 51 -3.25 7.92 -9.64
CA ARG A 51 -2.31 7.08 -10.39
C ARG A 51 -1.73 5.94 -9.57
N ILE A 52 -1.47 6.18 -8.28
CA ILE A 52 -1.03 5.15 -7.34
C ILE A 52 -2.14 4.12 -7.13
N ALA A 53 -3.36 4.57 -6.84
CA ALA A 53 -4.51 3.70 -6.65
C ALA A 53 -4.73 2.79 -7.86
N ALA A 54 -4.72 3.36 -9.07
CA ALA A 54 -4.86 2.58 -10.32
C ALA A 54 -3.74 1.54 -10.49
N LYS A 55 -2.50 1.84 -10.07
CA LYS A 55 -1.40 0.87 -10.11
C LYS A 55 -1.57 -0.24 -9.08
N LEU A 56 -2.06 0.08 -7.88
CA LEU A 56 -2.30 -0.91 -6.83
C LEU A 56 -3.45 -1.85 -7.19
N THR A 57 -4.54 -1.33 -7.79
CA THR A 57 -5.61 -2.17 -8.34
C THR A 57 -5.08 -3.12 -9.42
N ALA A 58 -4.24 -2.62 -10.35
CA ALA A 58 -3.63 -3.48 -11.37
C ALA A 58 -2.65 -4.52 -10.79
N ALA A 59 -2.14 -4.30 -9.58
CA ALA A 59 -1.25 -5.19 -8.86
C ALA A 59 -1.97 -6.14 -7.88
N GLU A 60 -3.30 -6.12 -7.83
CA GLU A 60 -4.08 -6.86 -6.83
C GLU A 60 -3.81 -8.37 -6.86
N GLU A 61 -3.74 -8.96 -8.05
CA GLU A 61 -3.38 -10.39 -8.21
C GLU A 61 -1.99 -10.70 -7.65
N GLN A 62 -1.04 -9.79 -7.81
CA GLN A 62 0.34 -9.95 -7.33
C GLN A 62 0.40 -9.84 -5.81
N VAL A 63 -0.40 -8.93 -5.22
CA VAL A 63 -0.55 -8.82 -3.76
C VAL A 63 -1.16 -10.07 -3.18
N VAL A 64 -2.24 -10.58 -3.79
CA VAL A 64 -2.90 -11.82 -3.34
C VAL A 64 -1.93 -13.00 -3.43
N ALA A 65 -1.22 -13.17 -4.54
CA ALA A 65 -0.21 -14.21 -4.71
C ALA A 65 0.90 -14.11 -3.66
N PHE A 66 1.46 -12.91 -3.45
CA PHE A 66 2.46 -12.66 -2.41
C PHE A 66 1.98 -13.04 -1.01
N THR A 67 0.72 -12.73 -0.67
CA THR A 67 0.16 -13.08 0.64
C THR A 67 -0.23 -14.54 0.80
N ALA A 68 -0.43 -15.28 -0.29
CA ALA A 68 -0.80 -16.70 -0.27
C ALA A 68 0.43 -17.63 -0.16
N GLU A 69 1.60 -17.16 -0.59
CA GLU A 69 2.86 -17.91 -0.55
C GLU A 69 3.58 -17.84 0.81
N ARG A 70 3.08 -17.05 1.77
CA ARG A 70 3.70 -16.81 3.08
C ARG A 70 2.87 -17.26 4.26
#